data_AF-A0A150SH10-F1
#
_entry.id   AF-A0A150SH10-F1
#
_cell.length_a   1.000
_cell.length_b   1.000
_cell.length_c   1.000
_cell.angle_alpha   90.00
_cell.angle_beta   90.00
_cell.angle_gamma   90.00
#
_symmetry.space_group_name_H-M   'P 1'
#
loop_
_entity.id
_entity.type
_entity.pdbx_description
1 polymer ?
#
loop_
_entity_poly.entity_id
_entity_poly.type
_entity_poly.pdbx_seq_one_letter_code
_entity_poly.pdbx_strand_id
1 'polypeptide(L)'
;GVLNPERGVFHFRDLRSLGSLSGLRDEGYTLIYGQVLIDDYRTRDIDQALLDQLNASFSAARSAGLKVLPRFYYAAEGSAPDAPLSRVLAHIDQLKPLLEENADVIAVLHPGFVGAWGEWHSSTNNLTSPDSRAQIFDALLAALPADRMILARRPSHKLEAYGGPLTEETAFSGAPLSRVGHLNDCFLASDDDVGTYQLPGEKAYAAADSAFTPVGGETCGRNPPRSQCASALSELSTHHWSFINTDYHPDVIADWRSEGCFETIACRLGYRFAVMGHESPEQVARGESLSLRLRVFNDGYARAYNPRPVYLVLQQGATRRFVEVDADPRRWAPGAESELCLGAQLPADLAPGTYQLGLWLPDGSARLRDDPRYAIRLSSGATWDSASGVNLLDATVQVVE
;
A
#
# COMPACT_ATOMS: atom_id res chain seq x y z
N GLY A 1 -8.63 -15.76 -0.27
CA GLY A 1 -9.07 -14.36 -0.50
C GLY A 1 -8.59 -13.87 -1.85
N VAL A 2 -8.92 -12.64 -2.24
CA VAL A 2 -8.36 -11.98 -3.44
C VAL A 2 -6.97 -11.42 -3.09
N LEU A 3 -5.93 -11.86 -3.80
CA LEU A 3 -4.54 -11.46 -3.56
C LEU A 3 -4.15 -10.24 -4.38
N ASN A 4 -4.63 -9.09 -3.93
CA ASN A 4 -4.31 -7.79 -4.53
C ASN A 4 -2.96 -7.24 -3.99
N PRO A 5 -2.22 -6.45 -4.79
CA PRO A 5 -0.97 -5.83 -4.35
C PRO A 5 -1.23 -4.82 -3.23
N GLU A 6 -0.17 -4.43 -2.50
CA GLU A 6 -0.17 -3.27 -1.58
C GLU A 6 -1.11 -3.36 -0.35
N ARG A 7 -1.76 -4.50 -0.14
CA ARG A 7 -2.68 -4.73 0.99
C ARG A 7 -2.62 -6.16 1.52
N GLY A 8 -3.14 -6.36 2.72
CA GLY A 8 -3.29 -7.68 3.32
C GLY A 8 -2.25 -7.98 4.40
N VAL A 9 -2.04 -9.26 4.68
CA VAL A 9 -1.01 -9.67 5.63
C VAL A 9 0.37 -9.62 4.99
N PHE A 10 1.42 -9.41 5.79
CA PHE A 10 2.79 -9.42 5.31
C PHE A 10 3.69 -10.32 6.15
N HIS A 11 4.80 -10.74 5.55
CA HIS A 11 5.82 -11.61 6.16
C HIS A 11 7.17 -10.85 6.25
N PHE A 12 7.90 -11.00 7.35
CA PHE A 12 9.24 -10.47 7.58
C PHE A 12 10.31 -11.13 6.72
N ARG A 13 11.15 -10.31 6.07
CA ARG A 13 12.32 -10.76 5.31
C ARG A 13 13.49 -9.81 5.56
N ASP A 14 14.67 -10.37 5.78
CA ASP A 14 15.92 -9.60 5.79
C ASP A 14 16.41 -9.41 4.35
N LEU A 15 16.50 -8.16 3.89
CA LEU A 15 16.96 -7.88 2.52
C LEU A 15 18.48 -7.99 2.38
N ARG A 16 19.25 -8.03 3.47
CA ARG A 16 20.70 -8.31 3.48
C ARG A 16 21.00 -9.81 3.49
N SER A 17 20.00 -10.65 3.72
CA SER A 17 20.14 -12.11 3.67
C SER A 17 18.86 -12.73 3.16
N LEU A 18 18.42 -12.29 1.98
CA LEU A 18 17.12 -12.67 1.44
C LEU A 18 17.07 -14.18 1.17
N GLY A 19 16.23 -14.88 1.95
CA GLY A 19 15.88 -16.28 1.71
C GLY A 19 14.94 -16.45 0.52
N SER A 20 14.44 -17.67 0.32
CA SER A 20 13.48 -17.91 -0.76
C SER A 20 12.17 -17.13 -0.54
N LEU A 21 11.64 -16.57 -1.62
CA LEU A 21 10.31 -15.95 -1.68
C LEU A 21 9.27 -16.85 -2.37
N SER A 22 9.66 -18.05 -2.80
CA SER A 22 8.77 -19.03 -3.42
C SER A 22 7.65 -19.44 -2.47
N GLY A 23 6.42 -19.55 -2.97
CA GLY A 23 5.27 -20.05 -2.20
C GLY A 23 4.56 -19.01 -1.34
N LEU A 24 5.15 -17.84 -1.09
CA LEU A 24 4.52 -16.83 -0.23
C LEU A 24 3.18 -16.33 -0.75
N ARG A 25 3.02 -16.22 -2.07
CA ARG A 25 1.72 -15.90 -2.67
C ARG A 25 0.69 -17.00 -2.46
N ASP A 26 1.11 -18.27 -2.48
CA ASP A 26 0.21 -19.41 -2.24
C ASP A 26 -0.24 -19.45 -0.76
N GLU A 27 0.61 -18.96 0.14
CA GLU A 27 0.30 -18.74 1.57
C GLU A 27 -0.55 -17.49 1.82
N GLY A 28 -0.79 -16.67 0.79
CA GLY A 28 -1.66 -15.50 0.85
C GLY A 28 -0.96 -14.16 1.07
N TYR A 29 0.37 -14.11 1.01
CA TYR A 29 1.15 -12.87 1.12
C TYR A 29 1.33 -12.20 -0.23
N THR A 30 1.04 -10.90 -0.31
CA THR A 30 1.42 -10.03 -1.43
C THR A 30 2.46 -8.98 -1.03
N LEU A 31 2.78 -8.94 0.26
CA LEU A 31 3.68 -7.99 0.90
C LEU A 31 4.74 -8.72 1.72
N ILE A 32 5.95 -8.18 1.69
CA ILE A 32 6.98 -8.48 2.68
C ILE A 32 7.40 -7.21 3.39
N TYR A 33 7.68 -7.31 4.67
CA TYR A 33 8.40 -6.25 5.39
C TYR A 33 9.89 -6.53 5.30
N GLY A 34 10.59 -5.64 4.60
CA GLY A 34 11.99 -5.80 4.21
C GLY A 34 12.90 -5.10 5.20
N GLN A 35 13.42 -5.83 6.19
CA GLN A 35 14.37 -5.30 7.15
C GLN A 35 15.74 -5.10 6.51
N VAL A 36 16.35 -3.96 6.80
CA VAL A 36 17.72 -3.63 6.41
C VAL A 36 18.45 -3.02 7.61
N LEU A 37 19.08 -3.86 8.42
CA LEU A 37 19.99 -3.41 9.46
C LEU A 37 21.23 -2.81 8.80
N ILE A 38 21.58 -1.56 9.08
CA ILE A 38 22.76 -0.84 8.54
C ILE A 38 23.67 -0.32 9.66
N ASP A 39 23.78 -1.11 10.72
CA ASP A 39 24.51 -0.79 11.95
C ASP A 39 26.04 -0.65 11.74
N ASP A 40 26.57 -1.37 10.76
CA ASP A 40 27.94 -1.31 10.24
C ASP A 40 28.24 -0.03 9.44
N TYR A 41 27.22 0.79 9.15
CA TYR A 41 27.35 2.06 8.43
C TYR A 41 27.22 3.30 9.33
N ARG A 42 27.01 3.18 10.65
CA ARG A 42 26.83 4.35 11.54
C ARG A 42 27.95 5.41 11.46
N THR A 43 29.15 5.02 11.02
CA THR A 43 30.32 5.90 10.95
C THR A 43 30.95 5.98 9.55
N ARG A 44 30.36 5.33 8.55
CA ARG A 44 30.89 5.30 7.17
C ARG A 44 29.76 5.34 6.15
N ASP A 45 30.09 5.70 4.92
CA ASP A 45 29.13 5.73 3.82
C ASP A 45 28.63 4.32 3.48
N ILE A 46 27.37 4.20 3.05
CA ILE A 46 26.83 2.97 2.45
C ILE A 46 27.67 2.65 1.21
N ASP A 47 28.22 1.44 1.16
CA ASP A 47 29.06 1.02 0.04
C ASP A 47 28.24 0.40 -1.10
N GLN A 48 28.85 0.34 -2.30
CA GLN A 48 28.20 -0.17 -3.49
C GLN A 48 27.79 -1.65 -3.34
N ALA A 49 28.54 -2.43 -2.52
CA ALA A 49 28.23 -3.83 -2.31
C ALA A 49 26.88 -4.01 -1.61
N LEU A 50 26.57 -3.20 -0.60
CA LEU A 50 25.23 -3.20 0.01
C LEU A 50 24.15 -2.74 -0.99
N LEU A 51 24.40 -1.67 -1.78
CA LEU A 51 23.42 -1.18 -2.75
C LEU A 51 23.09 -2.25 -3.82
N ASP A 52 24.11 -2.92 -4.36
CA ASP A 52 23.94 -4.01 -5.34
C ASP A 52 23.18 -5.19 -4.73
N GLN A 53 23.49 -5.55 -3.48
CA GLN A 53 22.79 -6.59 -2.75
C GLN A 53 21.30 -6.26 -2.57
N LEU A 54 20.98 -5.04 -2.14
CA LEU A 54 19.59 -4.63 -1.95
C LEU A 54 18.83 -4.58 -3.28
N ASN A 55 19.48 -4.14 -4.36
CA ASN A 55 18.90 -4.14 -5.69
C ASN A 55 18.54 -5.56 -6.17
N ALA A 56 19.41 -6.54 -5.87
CA ALA A 56 19.12 -7.95 -6.12
C ALA A 56 17.91 -8.44 -5.29
N SER A 57 17.82 -8.04 -4.03
CA SER A 57 16.69 -8.38 -3.15
C SER A 57 15.36 -7.79 -3.64
N PHE A 58 15.32 -6.53 -4.06
CA PHE A 58 14.13 -5.93 -4.68
C PHE A 58 13.76 -6.62 -5.99
N SER A 59 14.76 -7.01 -6.79
CA SER A 59 14.54 -7.77 -8.03
C SER A 59 13.95 -9.16 -7.78
N ALA A 60 14.39 -9.85 -6.72
CA ALA A 60 13.81 -11.13 -6.32
C ALA A 60 12.34 -10.97 -5.86
N ALA A 61 12.03 -9.93 -5.07
CA ALA A 61 10.65 -9.61 -4.68
C ALA A 61 9.76 -9.32 -5.89
N ARG A 62 10.29 -8.58 -6.89
CA ARG A 62 9.63 -8.33 -8.18
C ARG A 62 9.29 -9.63 -8.89
N SER A 63 10.26 -10.53 -9.06
CA SER A 63 10.05 -11.82 -9.72
C SER A 63 9.05 -12.70 -8.98
N ALA A 64 8.99 -12.61 -7.65
CA ALA A 64 8.04 -13.35 -6.81
C ALA A 64 6.60 -12.79 -6.86
N GLY A 65 6.36 -11.63 -7.48
CA GLY A 65 5.04 -11.02 -7.49
C GLY A 65 4.68 -10.36 -6.15
N LEU A 66 5.67 -9.91 -5.39
CA LEU A 66 5.51 -9.28 -4.08
C LEU A 66 5.82 -7.78 -4.14
N LYS A 67 5.27 -7.03 -3.19
CA LYS A 67 5.65 -5.66 -2.87
C LYS A 67 6.41 -5.64 -1.54
N VAL A 68 7.24 -4.64 -1.34
CA VAL A 68 8.13 -4.51 -0.18
C VAL A 68 7.73 -3.29 0.65
N LEU A 69 7.75 -3.47 1.97
CA LEU A 69 7.69 -2.43 2.99
C LEU A 69 9.11 -2.28 3.58
N PRO A 70 10.05 -1.59 2.91
CA PRO A 70 11.44 -1.54 3.37
C PRO A 70 11.57 -0.73 4.66
N ARG A 71 12.39 -1.20 5.60
CA ARG A 71 12.85 -0.43 6.78
C ARG A 71 14.36 -0.48 6.88
N PHE A 72 15.01 0.66 6.74
CA PHE A 72 16.43 0.84 7.03
C PHE A 72 16.58 1.32 8.47
N TYR A 73 17.42 0.66 9.28
CA TYR A 73 17.59 1.00 10.69
C TYR A 73 19.00 0.66 11.21
N TYR A 74 19.45 1.37 12.25
CA TYR A 74 20.79 1.18 12.82
C TYR A 74 20.82 0.33 14.08
N ALA A 75 19.74 0.31 14.86
CA ALA A 75 19.75 -0.24 16.21
C ALA A 75 18.82 -1.46 16.28
N ALA A 76 19.40 -2.67 16.36
CA ALA A 76 18.63 -3.91 16.46
C ALA A 76 18.17 -4.26 17.88
N GLU A 77 18.55 -3.46 18.87
CA GLU A 77 18.29 -3.69 20.29
C GLU A 77 18.09 -2.36 21.02
N GLY A 78 17.44 -2.40 22.20
CA GLY A 78 17.01 -1.22 22.95
C GLY A 78 18.10 -0.20 23.32
N SER A 79 19.35 -0.66 23.49
CA SER A 79 20.49 0.20 23.87
C SER A 79 21.47 0.49 22.72
N ALA A 80 21.25 -0.11 21.55
CA ALA A 80 22.15 0.06 20.42
C ALA A 80 22.06 1.49 19.87
N PRO A 81 23.19 2.10 19.47
CA PRO A 81 23.19 3.49 19.00
C PRO A 81 22.52 3.63 17.63
N ASP A 82 21.96 4.80 17.39
CA ASP A 82 21.65 5.29 16.04
C ASP A 82 22.83 6.09 15.48
N ALA A 83 22.66 6.70 14.30
CA ALA A 83 23.68 7.53 13.67
C ALA A 83 23.40 9.04 13.88
N PRO A 84 24.41 9.93 13.84
CA PRO A 84 24.20 11.37 13.85
C PRO A 84 23.33 11.86 12.68
N LEU A 85 22.61 12.97 12.85
CA LEU A 85 21.70 13.50 11.81
C LEU A 85 22.36 13.62 10.43
N SER A 86 23.57 14.17 10.35
CA SER A 86 24.31 14.31 9.09
C SER A 86 24.57 12.99 8.38
N ARG A 87 24.83 11.92 9.15
CA ARG A 87 25.01 10.56 8.64
C ARG A 87 23.68 9.97 8.15
N VAL A 88 22.59 10.19 8.89
CA VAL A 88 21.24 9.78 8.47
C VAL A 88 20.87 10.42 7.14
N LEU A 89 21.02 11.74 7.02
CA LEU A 89 20.69 12.47 5.79
C LEU A 89 21.57 12.03 4.62
N ALA A 90 22.88 11.81 4.84
CA ALA A 90 23.78 11.28 3.82
C ALA A 90 23.36 9.88 3.34
N HIS A 91 22.98 8.98 4.24
CA HIS A 91 22.51 7.65 3.85
C HIS A 91 21.21 7.67 3.07
N ILE A 92 20.27 8.55 3.43
CA ILE A 92 19.03 8.72 2.66
C ILE A 92 19.34 9.17 1.23
N ASP A 93 20.28 10.10 1.06
CA ASP A 93 20.76 10.52 -0.26
C ASP A 93 21.43 9.37 -1.03
N GLN A 94 22.28 8.57 -0.38
CA GLN A 94 22.89 7.39 -1.00
C GLN A 94 21.88 6.30 -1.41
N LEU A 95 20.78 6.18 -0.67
CA LEU A 95 19.70 5.21 -0.95
C LEU A 95 18.74 5.70 -2.03
N LYS A 96 18.69 7.01 -2.33
CA LYS A 96 17.75 7.58 -3.29
C LYS A 96 17.76 6.89 -4.65
N PRO A 97 18.91 6.67 -5.33
CA PRO A 97 18.91 6.00 -6.63
C PRO A 97 18.35 4.57 -6.56
N LEU A 98 18.63 3.84 -5.48
CA LEU A 98 18.12 2.49 -5.25
C LEU A 98 16.59 2.50 -5.06
N LEU A 99 16.07 3.46 -4.28
CA LEU A 99 14.65 3.61 -4.00
C LEU A 99 13.86 4.03 -5.24
N GLU A 100 14.38 4.96 -6.05
CA GLU A 100 13.79 5.37 -7.32
C GLU A 100 13.78 4.21 -8.33
N GLU A 101 14.91 3.52 -8.48
CA GLU A 101 15.04 2.37 -9.39
C GLU A 101 14.17 1.18 -8.98
N ASN A 102 13.73 1.07 -7.72
CA ASN A 102 12.89 -0.02 -7.24
C ASN A 102 11.51 0.43 -6.75
N ALA A 103 11.09 1.65 -7.07
CA ALA A 103 9.83 2.22 -6.63
C ALA A 103 8.60 1.40 -7.09
N ASP A 104 8.73 0.67 -8.19
CA ASP A 104 7.70 -0.23 -8.69
C ASP A 104 7.38 -1.37 -7.71
N VAL A 105 8.33 -1.84 -6.90
CA VAL A 105 8.07 -2.89 -5.90
C VAL A 105 7.91 -2.35 -4.48
N ILE A 106 8.18 -1.07 -4.23
CA ILE A 106 7.96 -0.46 -2.92
C ILE A 106 6.47 -0.11 -2.78
N ALA A 107 5.81 -0.69 -1.79
CA ALA A 107 4.45 -0.31 -1.41
C ALA A 107 4.46 1.02 -0.64
N VAL A 108 5.16 1.06 0.49
CA VAL A 108 5.39 2.26 1.32
C VAL A 108 6.68 2.06 2.11
N LEU A 109 7.43 3.13 2.36
CA LEU A 109 8.68 3.07 3.12
C LEU A 109 8.41 3.23 4.63
N HIS A 110 8.94 2.32 5.44
CA HIS A 110 8.94 2.44 6.90
C HIS A 110 10.20 3.23 7.31
N PRO A 111 10.08 4.44 7.89
CA PRO A 111 11.25 5.20 8.28
C PRO A 111 11.84 4.63 9.57
N GLY A 112 13.00 3.98 9.48
CA GLY A 112 13.62 3.29 10.62
C GLY A 112 14.93 3.90 11.14
N PHE A 113 15.30 5.10 10.69
CA PHE A 113 16.65 5.65 10.94
C PHE A 113 16.90 6.15 12.37
N VAL A 114 15.88 6.21 13.24
CA VAL A 114 15.97 6.79 14.58
C VAL A 114 15.50 5.81 15.64
N GLY A 115 16.31 5.64 16.68
CA GLY A 115 16.00 4.82 17.85
C GLY A 115 16.11 3.32 17.65
N ALA A 116 15.90 2.60 18.75
CA ALA A 116 15.88 1.14 18.76
C ALA A 116 14.79 0.62 17.79
N TRP A 117 15.14 -0.39 17.00
CA TRP A 117 14.32 -0.99 15.94
C TRP A 117 13.78 -0.01 14.89
N GLY A 118 14.30 1.23 14.89
CA GLY A 118 13.80 2.31 14.07
C GLY A 118 12.45 2.87 14.51
N GLU A 119 12.11 2.78 15.80
CA GLU A 119 10.80 3.15 16.34
C GLU A 119 10.71 4.59 16.90
N TRP A 120 11.73 5.43 16.76
CA TRP A 120 11.65 6.85 17.09
C TRP A 120 11.32 7.19 18.57
N HIS A 121 11.33 6.21 19.48
CA HIS A 121 11.07 6.45 20.91
C HIS A 121 12.34 6.82 21.70
N SER A 122 13.52 6.60 21.14
CA SER A 122 14.83 6.93 21.72
C SER A 122 15.80 7.37 20.64
N SER A 123 16.91 8.02 21.04
CA SER A 123 18.01 8.34 20.14
C SER A 123 19.28 8.61 20.94
N THR A 124 20.41 8.04 20.50
CA THR A 124 21.73 8.35 21.07
C THR A 124 22.32 9.65 20.51
N ASN A 125 21.70 10.19 19.45
CA ASN A 125 22.10 11.42 18.77
C ASN A 125 21.03 12.53 18.86
N ASN A 126 20.08 12.41 19.81
CA ASN A 126 19.02 13.39 20.06
C ASN A 126 18.10 13.68 18.85
N LEU A 127 17.81 12.66 18.04
CA LEU A 127 17.04 12.79 16.80
C LEU A 127 15.51 12.70 16.99
N THR A 128 15.02 12.55 18.23
CA THR A 128 13.58 12.50 18.53
C THR A 128 12.92 13.88 18.58
N SER A 129 13.69 14.98 18.49
CA SER A 129 13.17 16.35 18.41
C SER A 129 12.28 16.58 17.18
N PRO A 130 11.30 17.50 17.21
CA PRO A 130 10.51 17.87 16.02
C PRO A 130 11.37 18.26 14.81
N ASP A 131 12.40 19.10 15.02
CA ASP A 131 13.25 19.62 13.93
C ASP A 131 14.04 18.53 13.23
N SER A 132 14.61 17.57 13.97
CA SER A 132 15.33 16.44 13.38
C SER A 132 14.38 15.48 12.65
N ARG A 133 13.18 15.23 13.23
CA ARG A 133 12.14 14.42 12.60
C ARG A 133 11.71 15.00 11.25
N ALA A 134 11.41 16.30 11.20
CA ALA A 134 11.01 16.99 9.98
C ALA A 134 12.09 16.90 8.89
N GLN A 135 13.36 17.15 9.23
CA GLN A 135 14.47 17.02 8.27
C GLN A 135 14.61 15.61 7.70
N ILE A 136 14.46 14.58 8.53
CA ILE A 136 14.54 13.18 8.07
C ILE A 136 13.30 12.83 7.21
N PHE A 137 12.09 13.24 7.61
CA PHE A 137 10.90 13.02 6.79
C PHE A 137 11.00 13.70 5.43
N ASP A 138 11.45 14.96 5.38
CA ASP A 138 11.66 15.70 4.14
C ASP A 138 12.69 15.00 3.23
N ALA A 139 13.81 14.54 3.80
CA ALA A 139 14.82 13.80 3.06
C ALA A 139 14.26 12.48 2.48
N LEU A 140 13.47 11.72 3.25
CA LEU A 140 12.87 10.48 2.78
C LEU A 140 11.82 10.73 1.69
N LEU A 141 10.99 11.76 1.84
CA LEU A 141 10.01 12.14 0.82
C LEU A 141 10.67 12.62 -0.48
N ALA A 142 11.85 13.24 -0.38
CA ALA A 142 12.66 13.67 -1.53
C ALA A 142 13.47 12.52 -2.18
N ALA A 143 13.70 11.43 -1.44
CA ALA A 143 14.35 10.21 -1.92
C ALA A 143 13.38 9.23 -2.61
N LEU A 144 12.07 9.45 -2.47
CA LEU A 144 11.01 8.64 -3.07
C LEU A 144 10.32 9.40 -4.22
N PRO A 145 9.90 8.70 -5.29
CA PRO A 145 9.00 9.26 -6.29
C PRO A 145 7.73 9.86 -5.68
N ALA A 146 7.19 10.91 -6.30
CA ALA A 146 6.06 11.69 -5.78
C ALA A 146 4.79 10.86 -5.51
N ASP A 147 4.67 9.70 -6.16
CA ASP A 147 3.57 8.74 -6.02
C ASP A 147 3.85 7.64 -4.97
N ARG A 148 4.89 7.80 -4.14
CA ARG A 148 5.20 6.94 -2.99
C ARG A 148 5.15 7.71 -1.69
N MET A 149 4.87 6.96 -0.63
CA MET A 149 4.64 7.47 0.72
C MET A 149 5.66 6.89 1.70
N ILE A 150 5.77 7.54 2.86
CA ILE A 150 6.38 6.97 4.08
C ILE A 150 5.30 6.77 5.15
N LEU A 151 5.63 6.13 6.28
CA LEU A 151 4.76 6.04 7.45
C LEU A 151 5.29 6.88 8.61
N ALA A 152 4.45 7.24 9.57
CA ALA A 152 4.85 7.83 10.85
C ALA A 152 4.54 6.87 12.00
N ARG A 153 5.54 6.55 12.82
CA ARG A 153 5.41 5.67 14.00
C ARG A 153 4.46 6.19 15.07
N ARG A 154 4.26 7.51 15.10
CA ARG A 154 3.26 8.19 15.95
C ARG A 154 2.52 9.23 15.12
N PRO A 155 1.19 9.39 15.29
CA PRO A 155 0.43 10.38 14.54
C PRO A 155 0.90 11.83 14.79
N SER A 156 1.37 12.16 16.00
CA SER A 156 1.96 13.48 16.26
C SER A 156 3.18 13.80 15.41
N HIS A 157 3.98 12.80 15.00
CA HIS A 157 5.16 13.06 14.18
C HIS A 157 4.76 13.67 12.84
N LYS A 158 3.66 13.19 12.25
CA LYS A 158 3.07 13.78 11.05
C LYS A 158 2.42 15.13 11.33
N LEU A 159 1.61 15.21 12.40
CA LEU A 159 0.89 16.44 12.78
C LEU A 159 1.84 17.62 13.03
N GLU A 160 2.92 17.40 13.76
CA GLU A 160 3.92 18.42 14.07
C GLU A 160 4.71 18.87 12.83
N ALA A 161 5.05 17.94 11.92
CA ALA A 161 5.81 18.24 10.72
C ALA A 161 4.97 18.95 9.64
N TYR A 162 3.72 18.51 9.44
CA TYR A 162 2.95 18.89 8.25
C TYR A 162 1.49 19.29 8.52
N GLY A 163 1.00 19.18 9.77
CA GLY A 163 -0.39 19.51 10.12
C GLY A 163 -1.40 18.42 9.76
N GLY A 164 -2.57 18.82 9.28
CA GLY A 164 -3.70 17.94 8.92
C GLY A 164 -4.87 18.00 9.91
N PRO A 165 -5.81 17.03 9.88
CA PRO A 165 -5.82 15.83 9.03
C PRO A 165 -6.06 16.14 7.54
N LEU A 166 -5.81 15.16 6.67
CA LEU A 166 -6.16 15.24 5.25
C LEU A 166 -7.68 15.36 5.03
N THR A 167 -8.03 15.96 3.89
CA THR A 167 -9.39 16.12 3.35
C THR A 167 -9.43 15.60 1.92
N GLU A 168 -10.61 15.42 1.31
CA GLU A 168 -10.69 15.07 -0.12
C GLU A 168 -9.92 16.05 -1.01
N GLU A 169 -9.94 17.34 -0.71
CA GLU A 169 -9.22 18.37 -1.48
C GLU A 169 -7.69 18.24 -1.36
N THR A 170 -7.19 17.97 -0.15
CA THR A 170 -5.74 17.93 0.12
C THR A 170 -5.13 16.54 -0.09
N ALA A 171 -5.95 15.49 -0.10
CA ALA A 171 -5.56 14.13 -0.38
C ALA A 171 -4.99 13.98 -1.79
N PHE A 172 -3.93 13.18 -1.90
CA PHE A 172 -3.25 12.86 -3.15
C PHE A 172 -2.68 14.07 -3.92
N SER A 173 -2.52 15.23 -3.26
CA SER A 173 -1.96 16.45 -3.85
C SER A 173 -0.46 16.38 -4.16
N GLY A 174 0.24 15.37 -3.61
CA GLY A 174 1.70 15.25 -3.70
C GLY A 174 2.45 16.11 -2.68
N ALA A 175 1.75 16.96 -1.92
CA ALA A 175 2.33 17.69 -0.79
C ALA A 175 2.80 16.72 0.31
N PRO A 176 3.81 17.08 1.13
CA PRO A 176 4.33 16.21 2.19
C PRO A 176 3.25 15.62 3.10
N LEU A 177 2.27 16.43 3.53
CA LEU A 177 1.12 15.97 4.33
C LEU A 177 0.38 14.76 3.70
N SER A 178 0.23 14.76 2.37
CA SER A 178 -0.47 13.71 1.62
C SER A 178 0.37 12.45 1.36
N ARG A 179 1.65 12.47 1.74
CA ARG A 179 2.62 11.39 1.47
C ARG A 179 3.14 10.71 2.73
N VAL A 180 2.51 10.93 3.88
CA VAL A 180 2.86 10.28 5.17
C VAL A 180 1.63 9.55 5.73
N GLY A 181 1.70 8.24 5.85
CA GLY A 181 0.70 7.40 6.53
C GLY A 181 1.05 7.11 8.00
N HIS A 182 0.43 6.09 8.60
CA HIS A 182 0.63 5.74 10.01
C HIS A 182 1.14 4.32 10.20
N LEU A 183 2.05 4.15 11.17
CA LEU A 183 2.59 2.86 11.59
C LEU A 183 2.27 2.64 13.07
N ASN A 184 1.57 1.55 13.38
CA ASN A 184 1.25 1.13 14.74
C ASN A 184 1.90 -0.23 15.04
N ASP A 185 3.06 -0.20 15.72
CA ASP A 185 3.87 -1.38 16.04
C ASP A 185 3.45 -2.07 17.35
N CYS A 186 2.22 -1.85 17.82
CA CYS A 186 1.68 -2.48 19.02
C CYS A 186 0.14 -2.45 19.06
N PHE A 187 -0.49 -2.69 17.91
CA PHE A 187 -1.93 -2.60 17.73
C PHE A 187 -2.70 -3.44 18.75
N LEU A 188 -3.63 -2.78 19.44
CA LEU A 188 -4.49 -3.33 20.49
C LEU A 188 -3.80 -3.71 21.81
N ALA A 189 -2.48 -3.52 21.96
CA ALA A 189 -1.73 -4.07 23.09
C ALA A 189 -1.87 -3.30 24.41
N SER A 190 -2.31 -2.03 24.37
CA SER A 190 -2.62 -1.20 25.55
C SER A 190 -3.51 -0.02 25.14
N ASP A 191 -3.95 0.81 26.08
CA ASP A 191 -4.76 2.00 25.74
C ASP A 191 -4.05 2.94 24.75
N ASP A 192 -2.73 3.01 24.80
CA ASP A 192 -1.87 3.82 23.94
C ASP A 192 -1.11 3.03 22.86
N ASP A 193 -1.38 1.72 22.71
CA ASP A 193 -0.64 0.80 21.84
C ASP A 193 0.87 0.92 22.04
N VAL A 194 1.28 0.77 23.31
CA VAL A 194 2.64 0.80 23.83
C VAL A 194 3.43 1.98 23.26
N GLY A 195 2.89 3.18 23.44
CA GLY A 195 3.52 4.42 23.01
C GLY A 195 3.24 4.89 21.58
N THR A 196 2.34 4.24 20.83
CA THR A 196 1.87 4.77 19.53
C THR A 196 1.06 6.06 19.72
N TYR A 197 0.18 6.08 20.72
CA TYR A 197 -0.73 7.20 21.01
C TYR A 197 -0.48 7.80 22.40
N GLN A 198 0.41 8.79 22.51
CA GLN A 198 0.82 9.39 23.79
C GLN A 198 0.25 10.79 24.04
N LEU A 199 -0.34 11.46 23.04
CA LEU A 199 -0.91 12.80 23.19
C LEU A 199 -2.44 12.79 23.04
N PRO A 200 -3.15 13.68 23.77
CA PRO A 200 -4.59 13.84 23.61
C PRO A 200 -4.97 14.12 22.14
N GLY A 201 -5.99 13.41 21.63
CA GLY A 201 -6.49 13.61 20.28
C GLY A 201 -5.71 12.89 19.17
N GLU A 202 -4.56 12.26 19.44
CA GLU A 202 -3.79 11.56 18.39
C GLU A 202 -4.59 10.46 17.68
N LYS A 203 -5.38 9.67 18.43
CA LYS A 203 -6.26 8.65 17.82
C LYS A 203 -7.31 9.27 16.89
N ALA A 204 -7.90 10.39 17.28
CA ALA A 204 -8.91 11.07 16.46
C ALA A 204 -8.29 11.68 15.19
N TYR A 205 -7.12 12.30 15.32
CA TYR A 205 -6.34 12.77 14.17
C TYR A 205 -5.98 11.61 13.23
N ALA A 206 -5.44 10.50 13.76
CA ALA A 206 -5.08 9.34 12.97
C ALA A 206 -6.28 8.72 12.25
N ALA A 207 -7.45 8.60 12.92
CA ALA A 207 -8.67 8.09 12.30
C ALA A 207 -9.15 8.98 11.14
N ALA A 208 -9.14 10.31 11.32
CA ALA A 208 -9.53 11.24 10.26
C ALA A 208 -8.53 11.25 9.08
N ASP A 209 -7.23 11.23 9.39
CA ASP A 209 -6.17 11.34 8.41
C ASP A 209 -5.94 10.03 7.62
N SER A 210 -6.04 8.87 8.30
CA SER A 210 -5.93 7.53 7.69
C SER A 210 -7.00 7.25 6.63
N ALA A 211 -8.08 8.03 6.59
CA ALA A 211 -9.07 7.95 5.53
C ALA A 211 -8.47 8.16 4.12
N PHE A 212 -7.23 8.68 4.01
CA PHE A 212 -6.56 8.99 2.74
C PHE A 212 -5.12 8.45 2.61
N THR A 213 -4.57 7.80 3.63
CA THR A 213 -3.17 7.33 3.66
C THR A 213 -3.05 5.93 4.22
N PRO A 214 -2.00 5.15 3.87
CA PRO A 214 -1.87 3.79 4.36
C PRO A 214 -1.69 3.76 5.88
N VAL A 215 -2.26 2.74 6.50
CA VAL A 215 -2.01 2.37 7.89
C VAL A 215 -1.59 0.91 7.94
N GLY A 216 -0.55 0.63 8.70
CA GLY A 216 -0.19 -0.75 9.01
C GLY A 216 0.71 -0.86 10.23
N GLY A 217 1.25 -2.05 10.43
CA GLY A 217 2.07 -2.37 11.60
C GLY A 217 1.77 -3.78 12.10
N GLU A 218 1.76 -3.97 13.41
CA GLU A 218 1.69 -5.29 14.03
C GLU A 218 1.02 -5.28 15.40
N THR A 219 0.69 -6.47 15.89
CA THR A 219 0.32 -6.70 17.29
C THR A 219 1.58 -7.03 18.09
N CYS A 220 1.62 -6.68 19.37
CA CYS A 220 2.81 -6.91 20.23
C CYS A 220 2.49 -7.47 21.62
N GLY A 221 1.21 -7.69 21.93
CA GLY A 221 0.80 -8.20 23.24
C GLY A 221 -0.70 -8.47 23.31
N ARG A 222 -1.09 -9.47 24.11
CA ARG A 222 -2.49 -9.72 24.46
C ARG A 222 -2.99 -8.67 25.44
N ASN A 223 -4.15 -8.09 25.16
CA ASN A 223 -4.84 -7.16 26.04
C ASN A 223 -6.37 -7.31 25.93
N PRO A 224 -6.96 -8.43 26.39
CA PRO A 224 -8.41 -8.61 26.34
C PRO A 224 -9.13 -7.60 27.25
N PRO A 225 -10.30 -7.07 26.84
CA PRO A 225 -11.02 -7.41 25.61
C PRO A 225 -10.54 -6.63 24.36
N ARG A 226 -9.64 -5.65 24.51
CA ARG A 226 -9.17 -4.78 23.42
C ARG A 226 -8.53 -5.56 22.26
N SER A 227 -7.76 -6.61 22.55
CA SER A 227 -7.13 -7.45 21.52
C SER A 227 -8.06 -8.52 20.92
N GLN A 228 -9.32 -8.62 21.34
CA GLN A 228 -10.28 -9.61 20.85
C GLN A 228 -11.01 -9.14 19.59
N CYS A 229 -11.68 -10.07 18.90
CA CYS A 229 -12.23 -9.87 17.55
C CYS A 229 -13.15 -8.65 17.41
N ALA A 230 -14.01 -8.36 18.38
CA ALA A 230 -14.94 -7.24 18.29
C ALA A 230 -14.20 -5.89 18.19
N SER A 231 -13.21 -5.67 19.08
CA SER A 231 -12.38 -4.48 19.08
C SER A 231 -11.45 -4.44 17.86
N ALA A 232 -10.84 -5.57 17.49
CA ALA A 232 -9.97 -5.66 16.33
C ALA A 232 -10.69 -5.24 15.03
N LEU A 233 -11.86 -5.82 14.74
CA LEU A 233 -12.63 -5.50 13.54
C LEU A 233 -13.07 -4.02 13.52
N SER A 234 -13.45 -3.48 14.67
CA SER A 234 -13.87 -2.07 14.81
C SER A 234 -12.71 -1.09 14.56
N GLU A 235 -11.56 -1.33 15.18
CA GLU A 235 -10.41 -0.42 15.07
C GLU A 235 -9.68 -0.53 13.73
N LEU A 236 -9.63 -1.73 13.13
CA LEU A 236 -9.14 -1.91 11.76
C LEU A 236 -9.95 -1.05 10.76
N SER A 237 -11.28 -1.01 10.93
CA SER A 237 -12.17 -0.19 10.13
C SER A 237 -12.04 1.30 10.45
N THR A 238 -11.97 1.67 11.73
CA THR A 238 -11.90 3.08 12.17
C THR A 238 -10.60 3.75 11.73
N HIS A 239 -9.49 3.01 11.72
CA HIS A 239 -8.17 3.50 11.36
C HIS A 239 -7.70 3.06 9.96
N HIS A 240 -8.62 2.59 9.11
CA HIS A 240 -8.39 2.30 7.70
C HIS A 240 -7.15 1.44 7.42
N TRP A 241 -7.02 0.32 8.12
CA TRP A 241 -5.83 -0.53 8.04
C TRP A 241 -5.66 -1.16 6.65
N SER A 242 -4.47 -0.94 6.08
CA SER A 242 -4.08 -1.43 4.76
C SER A 242 -3.39 -2.79 4.81
N PHE A 243 -2.55 -3.01 5.83
CA PHE A 243 -1.79 -4.24 5.98
C PHE A 243 -1.38 -4.49 7.43
N ILE A 244 -1.14 -5.75 7.79
CA ILE A 244 -0.74 -6.13 9.16
C ILE A 244 0.28 -7.28 9.15
N ASN A 245 1.21 -7.24 10.10
CA ASN A 245 2.16 -8.32 10.33
C ASN A 245 1.48 -9.55 10.93
N THR A 246 1.94 -10.73 10.55
CA THR A 246 1.54 -12.00 11.18
C THR A 246 2.67 -12.74 11.88
N ASP A 247 3.91 -12.24 11.82
CA ASP A 247 5.09 -12.96 12.32
C ASP A 247 5.48 -12.61 13.75
N TYR A 248 5.39 -11.33 14.14
CA TYR A 248 6.00 -10.85 15.39
C TYR A 248 5.32 -11.39 16.65
N HIS A 249 3.99 -11.31 16.72
CA HIS A 249 3.24 -11.77 17.89
C HIS A 249 2.14 -12.79 17.50
N PRO A 250 2.52 -14.05 17.19
CA PRO A 250 1.62 -15.05 16.62
C PRO A 250 0.46 -15.42 17.55
N ASP A 251 0.60 -15.20 18.85
CA ASP A 251 -0.42 -15.50 19.86
C ASP A 251 -1.71 -14.69 19.68
N VAL A 252 -1.64 -13.39 19.34
CA VAL A 252 -2.83 -12.56 19.10
C VAL A 252 -3.50 -12.99 17.79
N ILE A 253 -2.69 -13.33 16.79
CA ILE A 253 -3.17 -13.86 15.51
C ILE A 253 -3.88 -15.21 15.72
N ALA A 254 -3.33 -16.08 16.57
CA ALA A 254 -3.94 -17.36 16.94
C ALA A 254 -5.28 -17.15 17.65
N ASP A 255 -5.37 -16.16 18.55
CA ASP A 255 -6.63 -15.81 19.22
C ASP A 255 -7.68 -15.37 18.19
N TRP A 256 -7.36 -14.48 17.25
CA TRP A 256 -8.28 -14.07 16.16
C TRP A 256 -8.72 -15.22 15.26
N ARG A 257 -7.85 -16.22 15.05
CA ARG A 257 -8.22 -17.44 14.32
C ARG A 257 -9.20 -18.29 15.12
N SER A 258 -8.95 -18.49 16.41
CA SER A 258 -9.80 -19.29 17.29
C SER A 258 -11.17 -18.64 17.54
N GLU A 259 -11.22 -17.32 17.62
CA GLU A 259 -12.45 -16.52 17.72
C GLU A 259 -13.15 -16.33 16.35
N GLY A 260 -12.50 -16.71 15.24
CA GLY A 260 -13.10 -16.79 13.91
C GLY A 260 -13.13 -15.48 13.10
N CYS A 261 -12.44 -14.41 13.53
CA CYS A 261 -12.42 -13.15 12.77
C CYS A 261 -11.19 -12.97 11.87
N PHE A 262 -10.14 -13.78 12.01
CA PHE A 262 -8.91 -13.59 11.22
C PHE A 262 -9.14 -13.57 9.71
N GLU A 263 -9.97 -14.47 9.17
CA GLU A 263 -10.24 -14.51 7.73
C GLU A 263 -10.97 -13.25 7.26
N THR A 264 -11.87 -12.69 8.08
CA THR A 264 -12.51 -11.39 7.82
C THR A 264 -11.47 -10.27 7.82
N ILE A 265 -10.57 -10.25 8.80
CA ILE A 265 -9.48 -9.27 8.89
C ILE A 265 -8.62 -9.35 7.63
N ALA A 266 -8.04 -10.50 7.33
CA ALA A 266 -7.18 -10.71 6.17
C ALA A 266 -7.86 -10.36 4.84
N CYS A 267 -9.15 -10.69 4.71
CA CYS A 267 -9.95 -10.40 3.52
C CYS A 267 -10.23 -8.89 3.34
N ARG A 268 -10.41 -8.13 4.43
CA ARG A 268 -10.82 -6.72 4.38
C ARG A 268 -9.70 -5.69 4.55
N LEU A 269 -8.49 -6.09 4.94
CA LEU A 269 -7.31 -5.20 4.94
C LEU A 269 -7.14 -4.45 3.61
N GLY A 270 -6.92 -3.14 3.66
CA GLY A 270 -6.78 -2.30 2.47
C GLY A 270 -8.06 -2.15 1.67
N TYR A 271 -7.93 -1.96 0.36
CA TYR A 271 -9.06 -1.85 -0.54
C TYR A 271 -9.61 -3.23 -0.94
N ARG A 272 -10.92 -3.31 -1.20
CA ARG A 272 -11.59 -4.49 -1.75
C ARG A 272 -12.76 -4.04 -2.63
N PHE A 273 -12.51 -3.83 -3.91
CA PHE A 273 -13.48 -3.27 -4.84
C PHE A 273 -14.40 -4.35 -5.42
N ALA A 274 -15.70 -4.10 -5.37
CA ALA A 274 -16.77 -4.90 -5.96
C ALA A 274 -17.52 -4.05 -6.98
N VAL A 275 -17.86 -4.62 -8.14
CA VAL A 275 -18.84 -3.99 -9.04
C VAL A 275 -20.24 -4.39 -8.58
N MET A 276 -21.05 -3.39 -8.27
CA MET A 276 -22.45 -3.53 -7.85
C MET A 276 -23.41 -3.43 -9.03
N GLY A 277 -22.97 -2.81 -10.13
CA GLY A 277 -23.71 -2.77 -11.39
C GLY A 277 -22.97 -1.96 -12.45
N HIS A 278 -23.40 -2.14 -13.69
CA HIS A 278 -22.88 -1.43 -14.84
C HIS A 278 -23.99 -1.12 -15.85
N GLU A 279 -23.86 -0.02 -16.57
CA GLU A 279 -24.74 0.36 -17.67
C GLU A 279 -23.87 0.84 -18.83
N SER A 280 -24.09 0.29 -20.02
CA SER A 280 -23.41 0.65 -21.26
C SER A 280 -24.43 0.75 -22.40
N PRO A 281 -24.16 1.54 -23.45
CA PRO A 281 -24.99 1.53 -24.64
C PRO A 281 -24.94 0.15 -25.31
N GLU A 282 -26.03 -0.22 -25.99
CA GLU A 282 -26.07 -1.46 -26.78
C GLU A 282 -25.17 -1.38 -28.01
N GLN A 283 -25.04 -0.18 -28.61
CA GLN A 283 -24.24 0.05 -29.80
C GLN A 283 -23.46 1.37 -29.71
N VAL A 284 -22.30 1.42 -30.37
CA VAL A 284 -21.45 2.60 -30.49
C VAL A 284 -20.69 2.54 -31.83
N ALA A 285 -20.54 3.66 -32.52
CA ALA A 285 -19.72 3.71 -33.73
C ALA A 285 -18.23 3.67 -33.37
N ARG A 286 -17.40 3.02 -34.19
CA ARG A 286 -15.93 3.12 -34.05
C ARG A 286 -15.51 4.59 -34.14
N GLY A 287 -14.48 4.98 -33.40
CA GLY A 287 -14.06 6.38 -33.36
C GLY A 287 -14.98 7.31 -32.55
N GLU A 288 -16.07 6.83 -31.97
CA GLU A 288 -16.91 7.59 -31.03
C GLU A 288 -16.58 7.26 -29.57
N SER A 289 -17.13 8.05 -28.64
CA SER A 289 -16.96 7.83 -27.21
C SER A 289 -17.96 6.80 -26.68
N LEU A 290 -17.45 5.74 -26.05
CA LEU A 290 -18.23 4.78 -25.28
C LEU A 290 -18.35 5.27 -23.83
N SER A 291 -19.59 5.46 -23.36
CA SER A 291 -19.88 5.78 -21.96
C SER A 291 -20.26 4.52 -21.19
N LEU A 292 -19.52 4.20 -20.14
CA LEU A 292 -19.79 3.11 -19.21
C LEU A 292 -20.06 3.69 -17.82
N ARG A 293 -21.29 3.58 -17.34
CA ARG A 293 -21.60 3.87 -15.93
C ARG A 293 -21.29 2.63 -15.10
N LEU A 294 -20.52 2.79 -14.04
CA LEU A 294 -20.20 1.75 -13.07
C LEU A 294 -20.59 2.17 -11.66
N ARG A 295 -21.11 1.24 -10.88
CA ARG A 295 -21.27 1.38 -9.43
C ARG A 295 -20.28 0.46 -8.75
N VAL A 296 -19.30 1.03 -8.05
CA VAL A 296 -18.22 0.31 -7.39
C VAL A 296 -18.34 0.48 -5.88
N PHE A 297 -18.39 -0.62 -5.13
CA PHE A 297 -18.36 -0.61 -3.68
C PHE A 297 -16.98 -1.03 -3.17
N ASN A 298 -16.41 -0.31 -2.20
CA ASN A 298 -15.20 -0.74 -1.52
C ASN A 298 -15.56 -1.39 -0.18
N ASP A 299 -15.51 -2.72 -0.12
CA ASP A 299 -15.79 -3.51 1.09
C ASP A 299 -14.55 -3.68 1.99
N GLY A 300 -13.43 -3.05 1.63
CA GLY A 300 -12.21 -3.07 2.41
C GLY A 300 -12.23 -2.06 3.56
N TYR A 301 -11.18 -2.06 4.39
CA TYR A 301 -10.98 -1.08 5.44
C TYR A 301 -10.39 0.24 4.92
N ALA A 302 -9.69 0.25 3.78
CA ALA A 302 -8.97 1.42 3.28
C ALA A 302 -9.18 1.68 1.78
N ARG A 303 -8.75 2.85 1.32
CA ARG A 303 -8.60 3.17 -0.11
C ARG A 303 -7.37 2.48 -0.69
N ALA A 304 -7.26 2.47 -2.02
CA ALA A 304 -5.93 2.38 -2.63
C ALA A 304 -5.14 3.65 -2.24
N TYR A 305 -3.84 3.53 -1.97
CA TYR A 305 -3.00 4.68 -1.59
C TYR A 305 -1.99 5.05 -2.68
N ASN A 306 -1.46 4.08 -3.42
CA ASN A 306 -0.67 4.35 -4.62
C ASN A 306 -1.58 4.47 -5.85
N PRO A 307 -1.23 5.32 -6.83
CA PRO A 307 -2.03 5.48 -8.04
C PRO A 307 -2.10 4.18 -8.85
N ARG A 308 -3.25 3.98 -9.49
CA ARG A 308 -3.54 2.83 -10.35
C ARG A 308 -4.29 3.31 -11.59
N PRO A 309 -3.69 3.24 -12.79
CA PRO A 309 -4.42 3.57 -14.00
C PRO A 309 -5.58 2.59 -14.19
N VAL A 310 -6.66 3.07 -14.80
CA VAL A 310 -7.85 2.27 -15.09
C VAL A 310 -8.05 2.26 -16.59
N TYR A 311 -8.24 1.07 -17.15
CA TYR A 311 -8.50 0.89 -18.57
C TYR A 311 -9.86 0.21 -18.76
N LEU A 312 -10.65 0.75 -19.69
CA LEU A 312 -11.73 0.01 -20.31
C LEU A 312 -11.13 -0.98 -21.32
N VAL A 313 -11.56 -2.24 -21.23
CA VAL A 313 -11.13 -3.32 -22.12
C VAL A 313 -12.28 -3.69 -23.04
N LEU A 314 -12.04 -3.67 -24.35
CA LEU A 314 -12.93 -4.24 -25.35
C LEU A 314 -12.33 -5.56 -25.84
N GLN A 315 -13.04 -6.66 -25.62
CA GLN A 315 -12.59 -8.01 -25.99
C GLN A 315 -13.48 -8.60 -27.09
N GLN A 316 -12.86 -9.06 -28.18
CA GLN A 316 -13.52 -9.81 -29.24
C GLN A 316 -12.66 -11.04 -29.57
N GLY A 317 -13.15 -12.23 -29.20
CA GLY A 317 -12.34 -13.45 -29.27
C GLY A 317 -11.06 -13.31 -28.44
N ALA A 318 -9.90 -13.57 -29.05
CA ALA A 318 -8.59 -13.41 -28.43
C ALA A 318 -8.04 -11.97 -28.47
N THR A 319 -8.68 -11.08 -29.25
CA THR A 319 -8.19 -9.70 -29.44
C THR A 319 -8.72 -8.80 -28.33
N ARG A 320 -7.84 -7.97 -27.77
CA ARG A 320 -8.18 -6.96 -26.76
C ARG A 320 -7.72 -5.58 -27.20
N ARG A 321 -8.55 -4.58 -26.91
CA ARG A 321 -8.19 -3.17 -26.97
C ARG A 321 -8.35 -2.55 -25.59
N PHE A 322 -7.37 -1.77 -25.18
CA PHE A 322 -7.31 -1.10 -23.88
C PHE A 322 -7.40 0.40 -24.11
N VAL A 323 -8.36 1.06 -23.48
CA VAL A 323 -8.55 2.51 -23.54
C VAL A 323 -8.46 3.03 -22.13
N GLU A 324 -7.50 3.91 -21.85
CA GLU A 324 -7.38 4.53 -20.53
C GLU A 324 -8.58 5.44 -20.27
N VAL A 325 -9.09 5.39 -19.05
CA VAL A 325 -10.23 6.20 -18.62
C VAL A 325 -9.83 7.04 -17.42
N ASP A 326 -10.46 8.21 -17.28
CA ASP A 326 -10.23 9.10 -16.16
C ASP A 326 -10.94 8.56 -14.90
N ALA A 327 -10.22 7.74 -14.14
CA ALA A 327 -10.65 7.20 -12.86
C ALA A 327 -9.44 6.98 -11.93
N ASP A 328 -9.62 7.32 -10.66
CA ASP A 328 -8.60 7.14 -9.63
C ASP A 328 -9.11 6.22 -8.52
N PRO A 329 -8.63 4.96 -8.43
CA PRO A 329 -9.04 4.03 -7.37
C PRO A 329 -8.73 4.52 -5.95
N ARG A 330 -7.83 5.50 -5.79
CA ARG A 330 -7.60 6.16 -4.49
C ARG A 330 -8.82 6.95 -4.03
N ARG A 331 -9.72 7.35 -4.94
CA ARG A 331 -10.96 8.07 -4.61
C ARG A 331 -12.12 7.14 -4.21
N TRP A 332 -11.96 5.81 -4.24
CA TRP A 332 -13.02 4.86 -3.90
C TRP A 332 -13.00 4.53 -2.40
N ALA A 333 -13.77 5.30 -1.62
CA ALA A 333 -13.80 5.26 -0.17
C ALA A 333 -14.33 3.92 0.39
N PRO A 334 -13.75 3.39 1.49
CA PRO A 334 -14.23 2.17 2.13
C PRO A 334 -15.65 2.36 2.70
N GLY A 335 -16.47 1.31 2.63
CA GLY A 335 -17.85 1.32 3.09
C GLY A 335 -18.81 2.19 2.26
N ALA A 336 -18.36 2.72 1.12
CA ALA A 336 -19.16 3.58 0.24
C ALA A 336 -19.25 3.01 -1.18
N GLU A 337 -20.36 3.32 -1.84
CA GLU A 337 -20.52 3.12 -3.29
C GLU A 337 -20.05 4.39 -4.03
N SER A 338 -19.24 4.21 -5.07
CA SER A 338 -18.80 5.24 -6.00
C SER A 338 -19.47 5.01 -7.34
N GLU A 339 -20.20 6.01 -7.84
CA GLU A 339 -20.72 6.01 -9.21
C GLU A 339 -19.68 6.65 -10.14
N LEU A 340 -19.25 5.91 -11.14
CA LEU A 340 -18.24 6.31 -12.11
C LEU A 340 -18.88 6.40 -13.49
N CYS A 341 -18.72 7.53 -14.18
CA CYS A 341 -19.10 7.69 -15.58
C CYS A 341 -17.83 7.66 -16.42
N LEU A 342 -17.43 6.47 -16.88
CA LEU A 342 -16.20 6.26 -17.63
C LEU A 342 -16.44 6.52 -19.11
N GLY A 343 -15.86 7.60 -19.64
CA GLY A 343 -15.81 7.87 -21.07
C GLY A 343 -14.54 7.30 -21.69
N ALA A 344 -14.69 6.49 -22.74
CA ALA A 344 -13.59 5.89 -23.46
C ALA A 344 -13.70 6.20 -24.96
N GLN A 345 -12.75 6.97 -25.48
CA GLN A 345 -12.67 7.24 -26.91
C GLN A 345 -12.28 5.95 -27.66
N LEU A 346 -13.18 5.39 -28.45
CA LEU A 346 -12.90 4.16 -29.17
C LEU A 346 -11.94 4.42 -30.34
N PRO A 347 -10.96 3.53 -30.59
CA PRO A 347 -10.12 3.64 -31.77
C PRO A 347 -10.94 3.56 -33.07
N ALA A 348 -10.61 4.39 -34.05
CA ALA A 348 -11.29 4.39 -35.36
C ALA A 348 -10.96 3.14 -36.20
N ASP A 349 -9.88 2.42 -35.87
CA ASP A 349 -9.46 1.17 -36.52
C ASP A 349 -10.12 -0.07 -35.89
N LEU A 350 -11.06 0.11 -34.95
CA LEU A 350 -11.78 -1.00 -34.33
C LEU A 350 -12.68 -1.69 -35.37
N ALA A 351 -12.57 -3.02 -35.47
CA ALA A 351 -13.40 -3.79 -36.38
C ALA A 351 -14.86 -3.76 -35.90
N PRO A 352 -15.86 -3.64 -36.79
CA PRO A 352 -17.26 -3.80 -36.39
C PRO A 352 -17.51 -5.19 -35.81
N GLY A 353 -18.39 -5.27 -34.81
CA GLY A 353 -18.76 -6.54 -34.17
C GLY A 353 -19.08 -6.39 -32.69
N THR A 354 -19.40 -7.51 -32.05
CA THR A 354 -19.72 -7.54 -30.62
C THR A 354 -18.43 -7.65 -29.80
N TYR A 355 -18.30 -6.80 -28.79
CA TYR A 355 -17.20 -6.80 -27.83
C TYR A 355 -17.71 -7.02 -26.41
N GLN A 356 -17.07 -7.90 -25.65
CA GLN A 356 -17.24 -7.97 -24.20
C GLN A 356 -16.46 -6.83 -23.55
N LEU A 357 -17.09 -6.16 -22.59
CA LEU A 357 -16.45 -5.09 -21.81
C LEU A 357 -15.70 -5.68 -20.60
N GLY A 358 -14.61 -5.02 -20.20
CA GLY A 358 -13.86 -5.37 -19.01
C GLY A 358 -13.13 -4.16 -18.42
N LEU A 359 -12.58 -4.35 -17.22
CA LEU A 359 -11.77 -3.35 -16.53
C LEU A 359 -10.40 -3.93 -16.24
N TRP A 360 -9.37 -3.16 -16.54
CA TRP A 360 -8.00 -3.48 -16.18
C TRP A 360 -7.42 -2.38 -15.30
N LEU A 361 -6.95 -2.76 -14.14
CA LEU A 361 -6.36 -1.87 -13.14
C LEU A 361 -4.94 -2.33 -12.85
N PRO A 362 -4.00 -2.20 -13.81
CA PRO A 362 -2.64 -2.69 -13.67
C PRO A 362 -1.82 -1.83 -12.71
N ASP A 363 -0.61 -2.29 -12.42
CA ASP A 363 0.40 -1.42 -11.83
C ASP A 363 0.73 -0.24 -12.76
N GLY A 364 1.03 0.92 -12.18
CA GLY A 364 1.42 2.11 -12.95
C GLY A 364 2.81 2.02 -13.58
N SER A 365 3.69 1.14 -13.06
CA SER A 365 5.01 0.92 -13.64
C SER A 365 4.94 0.06 -14.90
N ALA A 366 5.60 0.50 -15.96
CA ALA A 366 5.74 -0.29 -17.19
C ALA A 366 6.37 -1.67 -16.97
N ARG A 367 7.21 -1.85 -15.92
CA ARG A 367 7.84 -3.15 -15.60
C ARG A 367 6.86 -4.18 -15.02
N LEU A 368 5.79 -3.71 -14.40
CA LEU A 368 4.82 -4.55 -13.68
C LEU A 368 3.44 -4.55 -14.33
N ARG A 369 3.18 -3.62 -15.24
CA ARG A 369 1.88 -3.37 -15.87
C ARG A 369 1.24 -4.65 -16.41
N ASP A 370 2.00 -5.44 -17.17
CA ASP A 370 1.51 -6.63 -17.86
C ASP A 370 1.59 -7.91 -17.01
N ASP A 371 2.05 -7.82 -15.76
CA ASP A 371 2.06 -8.95 -14.83
C ASP A 371 0.75 -8.99 -14.03
N PRO A 372 -0.12 -9.99 -14.26
CA PRO A 372 -1.45 -10.06 -13.64
C PRO A 372 -1.40 -10.16 -12.10
N ARG A 373 -0.25 -10.53 -11.51
CA ARG A 373 -0.06 -10.59 -10.05
C ARG A 373 -0.07 -9.21 -9.39
N TYR A 374 0.18 -8.16 -10.18
CA TYR A 374 0.21 -6.76 -9.75
C TYR A 374 -1.02 -5.96 -10.21
N ALA A 375 -1.92 -6.57 -10.98
CA ALA A 375 -3.21 -5.95 -11.32
C ALA A 375 -4.21 -6.09 -10.17
N ILE A 376 -5.11 -5.11 -10.03
CA ILE A 376 -6.21 -5.19 -9.07
C ILE A 376 -7.29 -6.11 -9.62
N ARG A 377 -7.55 -7.20 -8.88
CA ARG A 377 -8.69 -8.08 -9.05
C ARG A 377 -9.87 -7.55 -8.25
N LEU A 378 -11.01 -7.39 -8.92
CA LEU A 378 -12.29 -7.08 -8.29
C LEU A 378 -12.79 -8.30 -7.51
N SER A 379 -13.40 -8.05 -6.36
CA SER A 379 -13.87 -9.12 -5.48
C SER A 379 -15.18 -9.77 -5.92
N SER A 380 -15.98 -9.06 -6.71
CA SER A 380 -17.26 -9.53 -7.27
C SER A 380 -17.73 -8.60 -8.40
N GLY A 381 -18.74 -9.05 -9.15
CA GLY A 381 -19.34 -8.28 -10.25
C GLY A 381 -18.55 -8.31 -11.57
N ALA A 382 -17.47 -9.09 -11.63
CA ALA A 382 -16.68 -9.33 -12.83
C ALA A 382 -16.00 -10.71 -12.75
N THR A 383 -15.77 -11.32 -13.91
CA THR A 383 -14.98 -12.55 -14.05
C THR A 383 -13.50 -12.21 -14.19
N TRP A 384 -12.66 -12.82 -13.35
CA TRP A 384 -11.21 -12.60 -13.40
C TRP A 384 -10.55 -13.46 -14.47
N ASP A 385 -9.89 -12.85 -15.46
CA ASP A 385 -8.94 -13.53 -16.33
C ASP A 385 -7.54 -13.52 -15.72
N SER A 386 -7.10 -14.66 -15.20
CA SER A 386 -5.80 -14.80 -14.55
C SER A 386 -4.61 -14.69 -15.51
N ALA A 387 -4.80 -14.88 -16.81
CA ALA A 387 -3.70 -14.79 -17.77
C ALA A 387 -3.28 -13.35 -18.04
N SER A 388 -4.21 -12.39 -18.00
CA SER A 388 -3.94 -10.98 -18.29
C SER A 388 -4.20 -10.02 -17.14
N GLY A 389 -4.90 -10.47 -16.11
CA GLY A 389 -5.32 -9.66 -14.99
C GLY A 389 -6.50 -8.73 -15.29
N VAL A 390 -7.33 -9.08 -16.28
CA VAL A 390 -8.52 -8.30 -16.66
C VAL A 390 -9.74 -8.78 -15.88
N ASN A 391 -10.57 -7.83 -15.44
CA ASN A 391 -11.87 -8.10 -14.83
C ASN A 391 -12.96 -7.96 -15.90
N LEU A 392 -13.42 -9.07 -16.48
CA LEU A 392 -14.43 -9.10 -17.53
C LEU A 392 -15.84 -8.89 -16.95
N LEU A 393 -16.55 -7.88 -17.45
CA LEU A 393 -17.92 -7.59 -17.05
C LEU A 393 -18.89 -8.52 -17.79
N ASP A 394 -20.09 -8.69 -17.22
CA ASP A 394 -21.22 -9.31 -17.91
C ASP A 394 -21.95 -8.27 -18.77
N ALA A 395 -21.18 -7.61 -19.63
CA ALA A 395 -21.63 -6.54 -20.50
C ALA A 395 -21.01 -6.70 -21.89
N THR A 396 -21.81 -6.40 -22.91
CA THR A 396 -21.33 -6.34 -24.29
C THR A 396 -21.77 -5.05 -24.96
N VAL A 397 -21.01 -4.63 -25.97
CA VAL A 397 -21.36 -3.52 -26.84
C VAL A 397 -21.16 -3.95 -28.29
N GLN A 398 -22.09 -3.55 -29.15
CA GLN A 398 -21.95 -3.70 -30.59
C GLN A 398 -21.22 -2.49 -31.17
N VAL A 399 -20.03 -2.70 -31.73
CA VAL A 399 -19.31 -1.67 -32.48
C VAL A 399 -19.80 -1.67 -33.92
N VAL A 400 -20.22 -0.50 -34.40
CA VAL A 400 -20.69 -0.26 -35.78
C VAL A 400 -19.75 0.70 -36.52
N GLU A 401 -20.00 0.90 -37.81
CA GLU A 401 -19.15 1.71 -38.68
C GLU A 401 -19.05 3.19 -38.32
#